data_AF-X0Y322-F1
#
_entry.id   AF-X0Y322-F1
#
_cell.length_a   1.000
_cell.length_b   1.000
_cell.length_c   1.000
_cell.angle_alpha   90.00
_cell.angle_beta   90.00
_cell.angle_gamma   90.00
#
_symmetry.space_group_name_H-M   'P 1'
#
loop_
_entity.id
_entity.type
_entity.pdbx_description
1 polymer ?
#
loop_
_entity_poly.entity_id
_entity_poly.type
_entity_poly.pdbx_seq_one_letter_code
_entity_poly.pdbx_strand_id
1 'polypeptide(L)' 'SEPISKYDLLVKIRDAMQLDIEIEPYKDFYCDRSLNSELFRAETGFSIPTWDEMIAEL' A
#
# COMPACT_ATOMS: atom_id res chain seq x y z
N SER A 1 6.37 1.86 5.75
CA SER A 1 6.13 0.65 4.97
C SER A 1 6.97 0.73 3.72
N GLU A 2 7.19 -0.41 3.07
CA GLU A 2 7.85 -0.44 1.76
C GLU A 2 6.93 0.13 0.66
N PRO A 3 7.46 0.70 -0.43
CA PRO A 3 6.64 1.12 -1.56
C PRO A 3 5.77 -0.03 -2.09
N ILE A 4 4.52 0.26 -2.47
CA ILE A 4 3.60 -0.71 -3.06
C ILE A 4 2.96 -0.09 -4.31
N SER A 5 2.72 -0.92 -5.32
CA SER A 5 1.99 -0.46 -6.50
C SER A 5 0.50 -0.26 -6.15
N LYS A 6 -0.17 0.67 -6.85
CA LYS A 6 -1.62 0.86 -6.71
C LYS A 6 -2.39 -0.44 -6.96
N TYR A 7 -1.94 -1.23 -7.94
CA TYR A 7 -2.58 -2.50 -8.28
C TYR A 7 -2.49 -3.50 -7.12
N ASP A 8 -1.29 -3.73 -6.59
CA ASP A 8 -1.09 -4.71 -5.50
C ASP A 8 -1.82 -4.29 -4.23
N LEU A 9 -1.88 -2.98 -3.93
CA LEU A 9 -2.63 -2.46 -2.79
C LEU A 9 -4.13 -2.73 -2.93
N LEU A 10 -4.72 -2.45 -4.10
CA LEU A 10 -6.14 -2.68 -4.34
C LEU A 10 -6.49 -4.17 -4.29
N VAL A 11 -5.62 -5.03 -4.82
CA VAL A 11 -5.79 -6.50 -4.75
C VAL A 11 -5.81 -6.97 -3.30
N LYS A 12 -4.85 -6.53 -2.47
CA LYS A 12 -4.82 -6.88 -1.04
C LYS A 12 -6.08 -6.43 -0.30
N ILE A 13 -6.58 -5.21 -0.59
CA ILE A 13 -7.81 -4.69 0.03
C ILE A 13 -9.03 -5.52 -0.39
N ARG A 14 -9.18 -5.82 -1.70
CA ARG A 14 -10.27 -6.67 -2.20
C ARG A 14 -10.30 -8.01 -1.46
N ASP A 15 -9.14 -8.65 -1.32
CA ASP A 15 -9.03 -9.97 -0.70
C ASP A 15 -9.37 -9.90 0.80
N ALA A 16 -8.86 -8.89 1.52
CA ALA A 16 -9.14 -8.69 2.94
C ALA A 16 -10.64 -8.43 3.23
N MET A 17 -11.29 -7.66 2.35
CA MET A 17 -12.70 -7.30 2.48
C MET A 17 -13.66 -8.33 1.84
N GLN A 18 -13.15 -9.42 1.27
CA GLN A 18 -13.93 -10.47 0.59
C GLN A 18 -14.86 -9.93 -0.50
N LEU A 19 -14.38 -8.97 -1.29
CA LEU A 19 -15.17 -8.35 -2.36
C LEU A 19 -15.15 -9.22 -3.62
N ASP A 20 -16.33 -9.51 -4.17
CA ASP A 20 -16.51 -10.21 -5.44
C ASP A 20 -16.41 -9.23 -6.63
N ILE A 21 -15.21 -8.69 -6.85
CA ILE A 21 -14.90 -7.77 -7.95
C ILE A 21 -13.56 -8.12 -8.60
N GLU A 22 -13.46 -7.91 -9.91
CA GLU A 22 -12.20 -8.03 -10.64
C GLU A 22 -11.44 -6.70 -10.65
N ILE A 23 -10.13 -6.75 -10.46
CA ILE A 23 -9.24 -5.59 -10.57
C ILE A 23 -8.35 -5.81 -11.77
N GLU A 24 -8.59 -5.08 -12.85
CA GLU A 24 -7.79 -5.17 -14.06
C GLU A 24 -6.57 -4.22 -13.99
N PRO A 25 -5.37 -4.69 -14.38
CA PRO A 25 -4.18 -3.84 -14.41
C PRO A 25 -4.26 -2.81 -15.54
N TYR A 26 -4.11 -1.53 -15.20
CA TYR A 26 -4.06 -0.43 -16.16
C TYR A 26 -2.61 -0.01 -16.45
N LYS A 27 -2.18 -0.09 -17.71
CA LYS A 27 -0.76 0.05 -18.12
C LYS A 27 -0.39 1.40 -18.74
N ASP A 28 -1.37 2.22 -19.13
CA ASP A 28 -1.07 3.43 -19.92
C ASP A 28 -0.52 4.57 -19.07
N PHE A 29 -1.14 4.85 -17.92
CA PHE A 29 -0.68 5.91 -17.02
C PHE A 29 -0.02 5.34 -15.77
N TYR A 30 1.24 5.71 -15.55
CA TYR A 30 2.01 5.40 -14.36
C TYR A 30 2.57 6.69 -13.75
N CYS A 31 2.47 6.82 -12.43
CA CYS A 31 3.07 7.91 -11.66
C CYS A 31 3.52 7.35 -10.32
N ASP A 32 4.83 7.39 -10.07
CA ASP A 32 5.40 7.03 -8.77
C ASP A 32 5.23 8.21 -7.81
N ARG A 33 4.45 7.99 -6.74
CA ARG A 33 4.25 8.94 -5.65
C ARG A 33 4.71 8.36 -4.31
N SER A 34 5.66 7.43 -4.35
CA SER A 34 6.27 6.92 -3.13
C SER A 34 6.92 8.05 -2.34
N LEU A 35 6.80 7.95 -1.02
CA LEU A 35 7.40 8.91 -0.08
C LEU A 35 8.65 8.28 0.54
N ASN A 36 9.78 8.97 0.47
CA ASN A 36 10.92 8.64 1.32
C ASN A 36 10.65 9.15 2.74
N SER A 37 10.41 8.20 3.66
CA SER A 37 10.15 8.48 5.08
C SER A 37 11.38 8.32 5.99
N GLU A 38 12.59 8.13 5.45
CA GLU A 38 13.82 7.87 6.23
C GLU A 38 14.06 8.91 7.31
N LEU A 39 14.03 10.20 6.95
CA LEU A 39 14.23 11.30 7.91
C LEU A 39 13.15 11.30 9.00
N PHE A 40 11.88 11.12 8.63
CA PHE A 40 10.79 11.09 9.60
C PHE A 40 10.96 9.94 10.61
N ARG A 41 11.31 8.73 10.13
CA ARG A 41 11.55 7.57 11.01
C ARG A 41 12.75 7.82 11.94
N ALA A 42 13.83 8.41 11.42
CA ALA A 42 15.02 8.72 12.20
C ALA A 42 14.73 9.73 13.33
N GLU A 43 13.99 10.80 13.03
CA GLU A 43 13.72 11.87 14.00
C GLU A 43 12.65 11.51 15.03
N THR A 44 11.66 10.69 14.65
CA THR A 44 10.52 10.38 15.53
C THR A 44 10.64 9.03 16.24
N GLY A 45 11.51 8.14 15.77
CA GLY A 45 11.53 6.74 16.20
C GLY A 45 10.28 5.96 15.80
N PHE A 46 9.44 6.51 14.92
CA PHE A 46 8.18 5.87 14.53
C PHE A 46 8.43 4.59 13.72
N SER A 47 7.88 3.48 14.21
CA SER A 47 7.86 2.21 13.50
C SER A 47 6.62 2.15 12.61
N ILE A 48 6.82 2.10 11.29
CA ILE A 48 5.71 2.06 10.35
C ILE A 48 5.23 0.61 10.18
N PRO A 49 3.94 0.30 10.39
CA PRO A 49 3.40 -1.03 10.12
C PRO A 49 3.55 -1.42 8.64
N THR A 50 3.54 -2.72 8.38
CA THR A 50 3.49 -3.28 7.03
C THR A 50 2.13 -2.99 6.38
N TRP A 51 2.06 -3.13 5.06
CA TRP A 51 0.78 -2.99 4.35
C TRP A 51 -0.24 -4.04 4.80
N ASP A 52 0.20 -5.26 5.07
CA ASP A 52 -0.69 -6.34 5.51
C ASP A 52 -1.26 -6.07 6.92
N GLU A 53 -0.44 -5.54 7.84
CA GLU A 53 -0.90 -5.11 9.17
C GLU A 53 -1.91 -3.96 9.08
N MET A 54 -1.63 -2.93 8.27
CA MET A 54 -2.56 -1.80 8.12
C MET A 54 -3.89 -2.22 7.47
N ILE A 55 -3.86 -3.15 6.52
CA ILE A 55 -5.07 -3.64 5.84
C ILE A 55 -5.90 -4.53 6.78
N ALA A 56 -5.26 -5.29 7.66
CA ALA A 56 -5.96 -6.12 8.64
C ALA A 56 -6.74 -5.31 9.70
N GLU A 57 -6.46 -4.00 9.83
CA GLU A 57 -7.19 -3.07 10.73
C GLU A 57 -8.37 -2.34 10.06
N LEU A 58 -8.64 -2.59 8.76
CA LEU A 58 -9.78 -2.02 8.02
C LEU A 58 -11.11 -2.71 8.36
#